data_AF-A0A7J8J4L6-F1
#
_entry.id   AF-A0A7J8J4L6-F1
#
_cell.length_a   1.000
_cell.length_b   1.000
_cell.length_c   1.000
_cell.angle_alpha   90.00
_cell.angle_beta   90.00
_cell.angle_gamma   90.00
#
_symmetry.space_group_name_H-M   'P 1'
#
loop_
_entity.id
_entity.type
_entity.pdbx_description
1 polymer ?
#
loop_
_entity_poly.entity_id
_entity_poly.type
_entity_poly.pdbx_seq_one_letter_code
_entity_poly.pdbx_strand_id
1 'polypeptide(L)'
;MKVKVYSTTSYKVVHSFDYAASILSLALAHEDETIVVGMTNGILSVKHRKSEAKKDSLPRRRRPAYRTYIKGKSYMKQRDDILINRPSKKHLELYDRDLKNFRISKALDRVLEPSCTIKTPEVTVSIIKELNRRGVLANALAGRDEKEISRVLNFLIRNLSQPRFASVLINAAEIIIDIYLPVIGQSPVVDKKFLLLQGLVEKEIDYQKELLETLGMMDMLFATMTRKDSTSVLQLASDGLPGSQRRES
;
A
#
# COMPACT_ATOMS: atom_id res chain seq x y z
N MET A 1 -16.03 8.08 27.33
CA MET A 1 -16.52 6.68 27.46
C MET A 1 -16.39 5.97 26.12
N LYS A 2 -16.35 4.62 26.07
CA LYS A 2 -16.10 3.86 24.83
C LYS A 2 -17.24 2.89 24.52
N VAL A 3 -17.59 2.74 23.24
CA VAL A 3 -18.53 1.69 22.74
C VAL A 3 -17.70 0.63 22.03
N LYS A 4 -17.77 -0.63 22.48
CA LYS A 4 -17.04 -1.75 21.87
C LYS A 4 -18.00 -2.62 21.05
N VAL A 5 -17.62 -2.91 19.82
CA VAL A 5 -18.35 -3.80 18.91
C VAL A 5 -17.73 -5.18 18.98
N TYR A 6 -18.52 -6.18 19.36
CA TYR A 6 -18.10 -7.57 19.46
C TYR A 6 -18.62 -8.35 18.26
N SER A 7 -17.79 -9.24 17.71
CA SER A 7 -18.23 -10.22 16.72
C SER A 7 -19.07 -11.30 17.40
N THR A 8 -20.23 -11.63 16.85
CA THR A 8 -21.12 -12.68 17.40
C THR A 8 -20.55 -14.09 17.28
N THR A 9 -19.64 -14.33 16.33
CA THR A 9 -19.05 -15.66 16.09
C THR A 9 -17.85 -15.94 16.98
N SER A 10 -17.04 -14.93 17.27
CA SER A 10 -15.78 -15.09 18.01
C SER A 10 -15.78 -14.41 19.38
N TYR A 11 -16.80 -13.61 19.71
CA TYR A 11 -16.87 -12.75 20.89
C TYR A 11 -15.62 -11.88 21.11
N LYS A 12 -14.86 -11.61 20.03
CA LYS A 12 -13.72 -10.69 20.04
C LYS A 12 -14.17 -9.27 19.70
N VAL A 13 -13.48 -8.29 20.28
CA VAL A 13 -13.68 -6.87 19.96
C VAL A 13 -13.18 -6.61 18.53
N VAL A 14 -14.07 -6.18 17.64
CA VAL A 14 -13.76 -5.84 16.24
C VAL A 14 -13.44 -4.36 16.11
N HIS A 15 -14.21 -3.50 16.79
CA HIS A 15 -14.06 -2.06 16.68
C HIS A 15 -14.41 -1.38 18.01
N SER A 16 -13.87 -0.18 18.24
CA SER A 16 -14.17 0.64 19.42
C SER A 16 -14.40 2.08 18.99
N PHE A 17 -15.50 2.67 19.44
CA PHE A 17 -15.79 4.09 19.27
C PHE A 17 -15.51 4.84 20.56
N ASP A 18 -14.64 5.84 20.48
CA ASP A 18 -14.30 6.70 21.61
C ASP A 18 -15.15 7.98 21.55
N TYR A 19 -15.75 8.34 22.70
CA TYR A 19 -16.56 9.54 22.88
C TYR A 19 -16.07 10.37 24.06
N ALA A 20 -16.15 11.70 23.93
CA ALA A 20 -15.60 12.66 24.87
C ALA A 20 -16.31 12.68 26.24
N ALA A 21 -17.62 12.41 26.26
CA ALA A 21 -18.43 12.39 27.48
C ALA A 21 -18.98 10.97 27.76
N SER A 22 -19.64 10.81 28.91
CA SER A 22 -20.33 9.57 29.26
C SER A 22 -21.59 9.41 28.41
N ILE A 23 -21.85 8.18 27.98
CA ILE A 23 -22.96 7.82 27.09
C ILE A 23 -24.14 7.42 27.97
N LEU A 24 -25.30 7.99 27.70
CA LEU A 24 -26.56 7.59 28.34
C LEU A 24 -27.35 6.65 27.46
N SER A 25 -27.38 6.93 26.16
CA SER A 25 -28.22 6.20 25.20
C SER A 25 -27.47 5.94 23.90
N LEU A 26 -27.78 4.81 23.30
CA LEU A 26 -27.23 4.36 22.02
C LEU A 26 -28.40 3.83 21.18
N ALA A 27 -28.45 4.25 19.92
CA ALA A 27 -29.38 3.71 18.93
C ALA A 27 -28.64 3.44 17.62
N LEU A 28 -29.10 2.44 16.89
CA LEU A 28 -28.53 2.03 15.62
C LEU A 28 -29.66 1.88 14.60
N ALA A 29 -29.49 2.45 13.41
CA ALA A 29 -30.48 2.39 12.34
C ALA A 29 -30.49 1.01 11.66
N HIS A 30 -31.62 0.68 11.04
CA HIS A 30 -31.76 -0.52 10.23
C HIS A 30 -30.68 -0.54 9.13
N GLU A 31 -30.06 -1.70 8.87
CA GLU A 31 -28.90 -1.89 7.97
C GLU A 31 -27.55 -1.31 8.47
N ASP A 32 -27.41 -1.00 9.76
CA ASP A 32 -26.17 -0.47 10.36
C ASP A 32 -25.64 0.81 9.67
N GLU A 33 -26.52 1.56 9.01
CA GLU A 33 -26.11 2.72 8.21
C GLU A 33 -25.73 3.91 9.08
N THR A 34 -26.42 4.08 10.22
CA THR A 34 -26.12 5.15 11.18
C THR A 34 -26.12 4.63 12.61
N ILE A 35 -25.18 5.16 13.40
CA ILE A 35 -25.14 4.99 14.84
C ILE A 35 -25.30 6.35 15.51
N VAL A 36 -26.20 6.40 16.48
CA VAL A 36 -26.58 7.61 17.22
C VAL A 36 -26.29 7.40 18.69
N VAL A 37 -25.57 8.34 19.31
CA VAL A 37 -25.11 8.24 20.71
C VAL A 37 -25.46 9.52 21.46
N GLY A 38 -26.25 9.40 22.52
CA GLY A 38 -26.60 10.49 23.43
C GLY A 38 -25.63 10.56 24.61
N MET A 39 -25.01 11.72 24.82
CA MET A 39 -24.00 11.94 25.87
C MET A 39 -24.53 12.81 27.03
N THR A 40 -23.88 12.75 28.19
CA THR A 40 -24.27 13.49 29.43
C THR A 40 -24.26 15.00 29.28
N ASN A 41 -23.46 15.54 28.37
CA ASN A 41 -23.32 16.96 28.11
C ASN A 41 -24.43 17.53 27.19
N GLY A 42 -25.46 16.73 26.89
CA GLY A 42 -26.56 17.12 26.00
C GLY A 42 -26.22 17.07 24.51
N ILE A 43 -25.03 16.58 24.13
CA ILE A 43 -24.62 16.45 22.74
C ILE A 43 -25.02 15.07 22.19
N LEU A 44 -25.63 15.06 21.00
CA LEU A 44 -25.95 13.87 20.23
C LEU A 44 -24.89 13.66 19.15
N SER A 45 -24.20 12.52 19.16
CA SER A 45 -23.24 12.16 18.12
C SER A 45 -23.88 11.20 17.12
N VAL A 46 -24.01 11.64 15.87
CA VAL A 46 -24.51 10.82 14.74
C VAL A 46 -23.35 10.50 13.82
N LYS A 47 -23.04 9.21 13.64
CA LYS A 47 -22.03 8.73 12.70
C LYS A 47 -22.72 7.94 11.60
N HIS A 48 -22.50 8.36 10.36
CA HIS A 48 -23.02 7.69 9.18
C HIS A 48 -21.91 6.88 8.52
N ARG A 49 -22.20 5.62 8.20
CA ARG A 49 -21.33 4.75 7.41
C ARG A 49 -21.33 5.28 5.98
N LYS A 50 -20.17 5.72 5.48
CA LYS A 50 -20.05 6.02 4.04
C LYS A 50 -20.32 4.71 3.29
N SER A 51 -21.45 4.63 2.61
CA SER A 51 -21.67 3.54 1.67
C SER A 51 -20.56 3.62 0.62
N GLU A 52 -19.98 2.48 0.27
CA GLU A 52 -19.19 2.35 -0.96
C GLU A 52 -20.16 2.42 -2.15
N ALA A 53 -20.92 3.51 -2.25
CA ALA A 53 -21.51 3.89 -3.50
C ALA A 53 -20.33 4.04 -4.45
N LYS A 54 -20.14 3.03 -5.30
CA LYS A 54 -19.44 3.16 -6.57
C LYS A 54 -19.80 4.54 -7.06
N LYS A 55 -18.81 5.43 -7.17
CA LYS A 55 -18.94 6.65 -7.97
C LYS A 55 -19.11 6.17 -9.41
N ASP A 56 -20.26 5.58 -9.72
CA ASP A 56 -20.81 5.57 -11.06
C ASP A 56 -21.05 7.05 -11.33
N SER A 57 -20.01 7.66 -11.89
CA SER A 57 -20.12 8.95 -12.51
C SER A 57 -21.24 8.79 -13.52
N LEU A 58 -22.43 9.26 -13.15
CA LEU A 58 -23.57 9.37 -14.06
C LEU A 58 -22.99 9.92 -15.36
N PRO A 59 -23.05 9.17 -16.47
CA PRO A 59 -22.36 9.56 -17.68
C PRO A 59 -22.94 10.91 -18.05
N ARG A 60 -22.10 11.96 -17.93
CA ARG A 60 -22.46 13.31 -18.31
C ARG A 60 -22.83 13.22 -19.78
N ARG A 61 -24.13 13.16 -20.04
CA ARG A 61 -24.71 12.85 -21.34
C ARG A 61 -24.31 14.02 -22.24
N ARG A 62 -23.16 13.88 -22.91
CA ARG A 62 -22.72 14.82 -23.95
C ARG A 62 -23.82 14.77 -24.99
N ARG A 63 -24.69 15.77 -24.97
CA ARG A 63 -25.69 15.96 -26.02
C ARG A 63 -24.87 16.22 -27.29
N PRO A 64 -24.92 15.35 -28.31
CA PRO A 64 -24.26 15.67 -29.56
C PRO A 64 -24.96 16.90 -30.15
N ALA A 65 -24.18 17.88 -30.61
CA ALA A 65 -24.71 19.08 -31.28
C ALA A 65 -25.42 18.75 -32.61
N TYR A 66 -25.28 17.51 -33.10
CA TYR A 66 -25.93 17.02 -34.31
C TYR A 66 -26.74 15.75 -34.01
N ARG A 67 -27.99 15.68 -34.50
CA ARG A 67 -28.84 14.49 -34.45
C ARG A 67 -28.32 13.44 -35.43
N THR A 68 -27.36 12.62 -35.01
CA THR A 68 -27.05 11.39 -35.74
C THR A 68 -28.18 10.39 -35.50
N TYR A 69 -28.96 10.09 -36.54
CA TYR A 69 -29.93 8.99 -36.53
C TYR A 69 -29.18 7.67 -36.36
N ILE A 70 -29.20 7.10 -35.16
CA ILE A 70 -28.66 5.77 -34.90
C ILE A 70 -29.69 4.76 -35.41
N LYS A 71 -29.50 4.30 -36.66
CA LYS A 71 -30.26 3.19 -37.26
C LYS A 71 -29.92 1.92 -36.47
N GLY A 72 -30.92 1.20 -35.94
CA GLY A 72 -30.72 -0.04 -35.19
C GLY A 72 -31.08 -0.03 -33.70
N LYS A 73 -31.68 1.03 -33.16
CA LYS A 73 -32.19 1.05 -31.76
C LYS A 73 -33.45 0.20 -31.53
N SER A 74 -34.04 -0.38 -32.57
CA SER A 74 -35.30 -1.14 -32.47
C SER A 74 -35.11 -2.66 -32.46
N TYR A 75 -33.96 -3.15 -31.99
CA TYR A 75 -33.78 -4.58 -31.79
C TYR A 75 -34.59 -5.03 -30.57
N MET A 76 -35.71 -5.72 -30.80
CA MET A 76 -36.47 -6.39 -29.74
C MET A 76 -35.82 -7.74 -29.47
N LYS A 77 -35.23 -7.90 -28.29
CA LYS A 77 -34.51 -9.12 -27.90
C LYS A 77 -35.46 -10.32 -27.89
N GLN A 78 -35.06 -11.42 -28.52
CA GLN A 78 -35.74 -12.72 -28.37
C GLN A 78 -35.23 -13.42 -27.09
N ARG A 79 -35.98 -14.40 -26.57
CA ARG A 79 -35.73 -15.00 -25.23
C ARG A 79 -34.36 -15.66 -25.06
N ASP A 80 -33.66 -15.97 -26.16
CA ASP A 80 -32.36 -16.67 -26.16
C ASP A 80 -31.16 -15.79 -26.57
N ASP A 81 -31.33 -14.46 -26.64
CA ASP A 81 -30.23 -13.55 -27.01
C ASP A 81 -29.28 -13.24 -25.84
N ILE A 82 -28.03 -13.67 -25.96
CA ILE A 82 -26.95 -13.32 -25.03
C ILE A 82 -26.42 -11.92 -25.37
N LEU A 83 -26.71 -10.94 -24.51
CA LEU A 83 -26.18 -9.59 -24.68
C LEU A 83 -24.72 -9.51 -24.21
N ILE A 84 -23.79 -9.53 -25.17
CA ILE A 84 -22.37 -9.28 -24.88
C ILE A 84 -22.19 -7.78 -24.67
N ASN A 85 -22.10 -7.35 -23.41
CA ASN A 85 -21.71 -5.98 -23.09
C ASN A 85 -20.27 -5.77 -23.58
N ARG A 86 -20.09 -5.00 -24.66
CA ARG A 86 -18.74 -4.64 -25.12
C ARG A 86 -18.10 -3.83 -24.00
N PRO A 87 -16.98 -4.28 -23.42
CA PRO A 87 -16.32 -3.50 -22.37
C PRO A 87 -15.96 -2.13 -22.94
N SER A 88 -16.40 -1.08 -22.26
CA SER A 88 -16.02 0.29 -22.59
C SER A 88 -14.49 0.36 -22.63
N LYS A 89 -13.92 0.91 -23.71
CA LYS A 89 -12.47 1.11 -23.78
C LYS A 89 -12.08 2.02 -22.63
N LYS A 90 -11.37 1.46 -21.64
CA LYS A 90 -10.83 2.24 -20.51
C LYS A 90 -9.93 3.33 -21.10
N HIS A 91 -10.25 4.58 -20.83
CA HIS A 91 -9.42 5.70 -21.27
C HIS A 91 -8.04 5.53 -20.62
N LEU A 92 -7.00 5.37 -21.44
CA LEU A 92 -5.64 5.24 -20.93
C LEU A 92 -5.24 6.56 -20.29
N GLU A 93 -4.61 6.48 -19.13
CA GLU A 93 -4.01 7.64 -18.51
C GLU A 93 -2.89 8.20 -19.40
N LEU A 94 -2.60 9.49 -19.23
CA LEU A 94 -1.66 10.19 -20.10
C LEU A 94 -0.26 9.54 -20.08
N TYR A 95 0.21 9.09 -18.91
CA TYR A 95 1.48 8.37 -18.77
C TYR A 95 1.46 6.99 -19.44
N ASP A 96 0.33 6.26 -19.40
CA ASP A 96 0.19 4.95 -20.07
C ASP A 96 0.21 5.11 -21.59
N ARG A 97 -0.39 6.19 -22.10
CA ARG A 97 -0.31 6.54 -23.52
C ARG A 97 1.15 6.83 -23.93
N ASP A 98 1.92 7.50 -23.09
CA ASP A 98 3.32 7.82 -23.37
C ASP A 98 4.19 6.54 -23.34
N LEU A 99 3.97 5.62 -22.40
CA LEU A 99 4.59 4.29 -22.38
C LEU A 99 4.23 3.44 -23.60
N LYS A 100 2.97 3.47 -24.05
CA LYS A 100 2.52 2.76 -25.25
C LYS A 100 3.22 3.26 -26.52
N ASN A 101 3.54 4.55 -26.59
CA ASN A 101 4.21 5.16 -27.73
C ASN A 101 5.75 5.19 -27.56
N PHE A 102 6.32 4.44 -26.61
CA PHE A 102 7.75 4.40 -26.32
C PHE A 102 8.37 5.78 -25.99
N ARG A 103 7.56 6.74 -25.54
CA ARG A 103 8.01 8.07 -25.11
C ARG A 103 8.33 8.06 -23.63
N ILE A 104 9.43 7.38 -23.30
CA ILE A 104 9.79 7.00 -21.93
C ILE A 104 10.13 8.22 -21.06
N SER A 105 10.96 9.15 -21.54
CA SER A 105 11.36 10.33 -20.77
C SER A 105 10.14 11.18 -20.38
N LYS A 106 9.25 11.43 -21.34
CA LYS A 106 7.98 12.16 -21.13
C LYS A 106 7.05 11.44 -20.14
N ALA A 107 7.00 10.12 -20.20
CA ALA A 107 6.21 9.33 -19.25
C ALA A 107 6.76 9.51 -17.82
N LEU A 108 8.08 9.47 -17.65
CA LEU A 108 8.72 9.67 -16.35
C LEU A 108 8.50 11.10 -15.83
N ASP A 109 8.60 12.12 -16.67
CA ASP A 109 8.41 13.53 -16.24
C ASP A 109 6.98 13.82 -15.77
N ARG A 110 5.98 13.26 -16.47
CA ARG A 110 4.57 13.40 -16.10
C ARG A 110 4.24 12.76 -14.76
N VAL A 111 5.00 11.75 -14.39
CA VAL A 111 4.80 10.95 -13.19
C VAL A 111 5.59 11.49 -12.00
N LEU A 112 6.67 12.23 -12.28
CA LEU A 112 7.48 12.97 -11.31
C LEU A 112 6.90 14.35 -10.97
N GLU A 113 5.74 14.72 -11.54
CA GLU A 113 5.04 15.94 -11.16
C GLU A 113 4.64 15.88 -9.67
N PRO A 114 4.75 16.99 -8.90
CA PRO A 114 4.37 17.03 -7.48
C PRO A 114 2.96 16.50 -7.21
N SER A 115 2.02 16.78 -8.11
CA SER A 115 0.63 16.29 -8.05
C SER A 115 0.55 14.76 -7.97
N CYS A 116 1.32 14.06 -8.81
CA CYS A 116 1.32 12.60 -8.91
C CYS A 116 2.13 11.97 -7.77
N THR A 117 3.30 12.52 -7.47
CA THR A 117 4.21 11.99 -6.44
C THR A 117 3.66 12.13 -5.02
N ILE A 118 2.85 13.15 -4.74
CA ILE A 118 2.22 13.33 -3.43
C ILE A 118 0.95 12.48 -3.29
N LYS A 119 0.08 12.46 -4.30
CA LYS A 119 -1.22 11.79 -4.21
C LYS A 119 -1.14 10.29 -4.45
N THR A 120 -0.28 9.86 -5.38
CA THR A 120 -0.24 8.49 -5.88
C THR A 120 1.21 8.03 -6.13
N PRO A 121 2.06 7.92 -5.08
CA PRO A 121 3.44 7.44 -5.23
C PRO A 121 3.51 6.02 -5.79
N GLU A 122 2.50 5.19 -5.53
CA GLU A 122 2.37 3.83 -6.06
C GLU A 122 2.42 3.77 -7.59
N VAL A 123 1.74 4.72 -8.25
CA VAL A 123 1.73 4.80 -9.72
C VAL A 123 3.12 5.16 -10.23
N THR A 124 3.82 6.08 -9.55
CA THR A 124 5.19 6.45 -9.91
C THR A 124 6.15 5.28 -9.80
N VAL A 125 6.11 4.55 -8.69
CA VAL A 125 6.94 3.36 -8.50
C VAL A 125 6.59 2.27 -9.51
N SER A 126 5.30 2.10 -9.85
CA SER A 126 4.88 1.14 -10.87
C SER A 126 5.49 1.44 -12.24
N ILE A 127 5.58 2.71 -12.61
CA ILE A 127 6.17 3.12 -13.89
C ILE A 127 7.68 2.92 -13.86
N ILE A 128 8.36 3.33 -12.80
CA ILE A 128 9.81 3.07 -12.63
C ILE A 128 10.10 1.56 -12.68
N LYS A 129 9.26 0.74 -12.04
CA LYS A 129 9.35 -0.73 -12.08
C LYS A 129 9.21 -1.26 -13.51
N GLU A 130 8.24 -0.75 -14.27
CA GLU A 130 8.03 -1.16 -15.67
C GLU A 130 9.19 -0.71 -16.57
N LEU A 131 9.78 0.46 -16.34
CA LEU A 131 10.97 0.92 -17.06
C LEU A 131 12.19 0.06 -16.75
N ASN A 132 12.36 -0.34 -15.48
CA ASN A 132 13.43 -1.26 -15.08
C ASN A 132 13.24 -2.64 -15.72
N ARG A 133 12.01 -3.16 -15.70
CA ARG A 133 11.66 -4.44 -16.35
C ARG A 133 11.96 -4.45 -17.85
N ARG A 134 11.87 -3.30 -18.52
CA ARG A 134 12.18 -3.13 -19.95
C ARG A 134 13.65 -2.83 -20.23
N GLY A 135 14.48 -2.60 -19.21
CA GLY A 135 15.89 -2.21 -19.37
C GLY A 135 16.07 -0.81 -19.98
N VAL A 136 15.04 0.04 -19.99
CA VAL A 136 15.08 1.37 -20.63
C VAL A 136 15.15 2.51 -19.60
N LEU A 137 15.27 2.19 -18.31
CA LEU A 137 15.33 3.19 -17.25
C LEU A 137 16.58 4.07 -17.34
N ALA A 138 17.74 3.50 -17.68
CA ALA A 138 18.98 4.26 -17.88
C ALA A 138 18.80 5.31 -19.00
N ASN A 139 18.19 4.93 -20.13
CA ASN A 139 17.92 5.84 -21.24
C ASN A 139 16.91 6.94 -20.88
N ALA A 140 15.98 6.64 -19.96
CA ALA A 140 15.00 7.61 -19.46
C ALA A 140 15.63 8.68 -18.57
N LEU A 141 16.69 8.30 -17.84
CA LEU A 141 17.39 9.10 -16.86
C LEU A 141 18.59 9.83 -17.43
N ALA A 142 19.19 9.32 -18.52
CA ALA A 142 20.30 9.96 -19.21
C ALA A 142 19.90 11.30 -19.85
N GLY A 143 20.82 12.27 -19.81
CA GLY A 143 20.65 13.56 -20.49
C GLY A 143 19.57 14.48 -19.90
N ARG A 144 19.27 14.34 -18.59
CA ARG A 144 18.31 15.20 -17.90
C ARG A 144 18.96 16.47 -17.37
N ASP A 145 18.16 17.52 -17.27
CA ASP A 145 18.60 18.79 -16.68
C ASP A 145 18.71 18.68 -15.14
N GLU A 146 19.50 19.58 -14.55
CA GLU A 146 19.68 19.70 -13.10
C GLU A 146 18.34 19.74 -12.33
N LYS A 147 17.36 20.49 -12.84
CA LYS A 147 16.02 20.63 -12.23
C LYS A 147 15.23 19.33 -12.27
N GLU A 148 15.39 18.54 -13.32
CA GLU A 148 14.67 17.26 -13.48
C GLU A 148 15.28 16.18 -12.60
N ILE A 149 16.61 16.08 -12.56
CA ILE A 149 17.35 15.18 -11.66
C ILE A 149 17.00 15.50 -10.20
N SER A 150 16.97 16.80 -9.88
CA SER A 150 16.57 17.31 -8.57
C SER A 150 15.16 16.85 -8.15
N ARG A 151 14.21 16.69 -9.10
CA ARG A 151 12.87 16.13 -8.81
C ARG A 151 12.92 14.61 -8.59
N VAL A 152 13.71 13.89 -9.38
CA VAL A 152 13.92 12.44 -9.21
C VAL A 152 14.54 12.14 -7.84
N LEU A 153 15.61 12.85 -7.48
CA LEU A 153 16.28 12.68 -6.18
C LEU A 153 15.35 13.01 -5.01
N ASN A 154 14.56 14.08 -5.10
CA ASN A 154 13.55 14.38 -4.08
C ASN A 154 12.52 13.26 -3.93
N PHE A 155 12.11 12.65 -5.04
CA PHE A 155 11.19 11.52 -5.01
C PHE A 155 11.83 10.30 -4.35
N LEU A 156 13.10 10.00 -4.64
CA LEU A 156 13.84 8.92 -4.00
C LEU A 156 14.00 9.15 -2.50
N ILE A 157 14.54 10.30 -2.08
CA ILE A 157 14.76 10.65 -0.67
C ILE A 157 13.46 10.50 0.14
N ARG A 158 12.31 10.86 -0.43
CA ARG A 158 11.03 10.78 0.28
C ARG A 158 10.47 9.34 0.39
N ASN A 159 10.75 8.47 -0.58
CA ASN A 159 10.07 7.18 -0.70
C ASN A 159 10.99 5.97 -0.43
N LEU A 160 12.31 6.17 -0.29
CA LEU A 160 13.26 5.08 -0.07
C LEU A 160 13.04 4.37 1.26
N SER A 161 12.66 5.11 2.31
CA SER A 161 12.34 4.55 3.64
C SER A 161 11.07 3.69 3.68
N GLN A 162 10.33 3.56 2.56
CA GLN A 162 9.17 2.67 2.49
C GLN A 162 9.60 1.29 1.99
N PRO A 163 9.55 0.22 2.82
CA PRO A 163 10.05 -1.11 2.43
C PRO A 163 9.36 -1.67 1.18
N ARG A 164 8.09 -1.31 0.95
CA ARG A 164 7.31 -1.72 -0.22
C ARG A 164 7.91 -1.24 -1.55
N PHE A 165 8.57 -0.08 -1.54
CA PHE A 165 9.12 0.55 -2.75
C PHE A 165 10.64 0.44 -2.83
N ALA A 166 11.31 0.18 -1.69
CA ALA A 166 12.77 0.15 -1.57
C ALA A 166 13.45 -0.67 -2.67
N SER A 167 13.01 -1.90 -2.93
CA SER A 167 13.64 -2.76 -3.96
C SER A 167 13.67 -2.14 -5.36
N VAL A 168 12.61 -1.43 -5.76
CA VAL A 168 12.55 -0.77 -7.07
C VAL A 168 13.37 0.53 -7.07
N LEU A 169 13.30 1.28 -5.96
CA LEU A 169 13.94 2.59 -5.85
C LEU A 169 15.45 2.50 -5.63
N ILE A 170 15.95 1.45 -4.98
CA ILE A 170 17.39 1.17 -4.83
C ILE A 170 18.02 0.94 -6.20
N ASN A 171 17.42 0.07 -7.03
CA ASN A 171 17.88 -0.15 -8.41
C ASN A 171 17.87 1.16 -9.22
N ALA A 172 16.84 2.00 -9.04
CA ALA A 172 16.78 3.29 -9.72
C ALA A 172 17.86 4.26 -9.21
N ALA A 173 18.17 4.24 -7.91
CA ALA A 173 19.22 5.06 -7.32
C ALA A 173 20.61 4.63 -7.80
N GLU A 174 20.88 3.33 -7.88
CA GLU A 174 22.12 2.76 -8.43
C GLU A 174 22.36 3.26 -9.86
N ILE A 175 21.36 3.12 -10.75
CA ILE A 175 21.45 3.61 -12.14
C ILE A 175 21.69 5.13 -12.20
N ILE A 176 21.06 5.91 -11.30
CA ILE A 176 21.27 7.37 -11.25
C ILE A 176 22.69 7.70 -10.81
N ILE A 177 23.20 6.99 -9.79
CA ILE A 177 24.57 7.18 -9.32
C ILE A 177 25.53 6.85 -10.46
N ASP A 178 25.37 5.72 -11.16
CA ASP A 178 26.26 5.31 -12.25
C ASP A 178 26.30 6.34 -13.40
N ILE A 179 25.14 6.85 -13.83
CA ILE A 179 25.04 7.81 -14.93
C ILE A 179 25.65 9.17 -14.55
N TYR A 180 25.40 9.63 -13.32
CA TYR A 180 25.75 10.97 -12.89
C TYR A 180 27.04 11.06 -12.07
N LEU A 181 27.68 9.92 -11.73
CA LEU A 181 28.97 9.86 -11.02
C LEU A 181 30.03 10.79 -11.61
N PRO A 182 30.23 10.86 -12.95
CA PRO A 182 31.26 11.73 -13.54
C PRO A 182 30.94 13.23 -13.42
N VAL A 183 29.69 13.58 -13.11
CA VAL A 183 29.15 14.94 -13.11
C VAL A 183 28.94 15.47 -11.68
N ILE A 184 29.20 14.65 -10.66
CA ILE A 184 29.15 15.05 -9.24
C ILE A 184 30.15 16.19 -9.00
N GLY A 185 29.73 17.24 -8.29
CA GLY A 185 30.55 18.42 -8.01
C GLY A 185 30.30 19.61 -8.94
N GLN A 186 29.53 19.45 -10.03
CA GLN A 186 29.20 20.57 -10.93
C GLN A 186 28.08 21.46 -10.40
N SER A 187 27.12 20.89 -9.66
CA SER A 187 26.03 21.66 -9.03
C SER A 187 25.93 21.38 -7.53
N PRO A 188 26.06 22.42 -6.68
CA PRO A 188 25.93 22.26 -5.24
C PRO A 188 24.51 21.89 -4.81
N VAL A 189 23.49 22.11 -5.65
CA VAL A 189 22.09 21.77 -5.32
C VAL A 189 21.86 20.26 -5.44
N VAL A 190 22.40 19.65 -6.47
CA VAL A 190 22.30 18.21 -6.71
C VAL A 190 23.20 17.45 -5.73
N ASP A 191 24.41 17.95 -5.49
CA ASP A 191 25.35 17.32 -4.54
C ASP A 191 24.77 17.26 -3.12
N LYS A 192 24.12 18.33 -2.65
CA LYS A 192 23.40 18.32 -1.37
C LYS A 192 22.34 17.22 -1.29
N LYS A 193 21.67 16.91 -2.40
CA LYS A 193 20.66 15.84 -2.44
C LYS A 193 21.29 14.46 -2.44
N PHE A 194 22.42 14.28 -3.09
CA PHE A 194 23.18 13.03 -3.00
C PHE A 194 23.68 12.79 -1.57
N LEU A 195 24.18 13.82 -0.88
CA LEU A 195 24.57 13.71 0.53
C LEU A 195 23.37 13.37 1.43
N LEU A 196 22.21 13.99 1.20
CA LEU A 196 20.98 13.64 1.92
C LEU A 196 20.53 12.20 1.65
N LEU A 197 20.64 11.74 0.40
CA LEU A 197 20.34 10.37 0.02
C LEU A 197 21.28 9.38 0.72
N GLN A 198 22.58 9.67 0.74
CA GLN A 198 23.59 8.87 1.44
C GLN A 198 23.26 8.77 2.94
N GLY A 199 23.07 9.90 3.62
CA GLY A 199 22.75 9.90 5.05
C GLY A 199 21.41 9.21 5.37
N LEU A 200 20.47 9.17 4.43
CA LEU A 200 19.23 8.41 4.58
C LEU A 200 19.47 6.90 4.43
N VAL A 201 20.27 6.48 3.46
CA VAL A 201 20.64 5.07 3.26
C VAL A 201 21.45 4.54 4.45
N GLU A 202 22.39 5.32 4.97
CA GLU A 202 23.17 4.96 6.17
C GLU A 202 22.25 4.71 7.38
N LYS A 203 21.31 5.63 7.64
CA LYS A 203 20.31 5.45 8.69
C LYS A 203 19.44 4.21 8.48
N GLU A 204 18.99 3.98 7.24
CA GLU A 204 18.19 2.79 6.90
C GLU A 204 18.96 1.48 7.13
N ILE A 205 20.26 1.46 6.81
CA ILE A 205 21.13 0.31 7.09
C ILE A 205 21.24 0.08 8.59
N ASP A 206 21.42 1.14 9.39
CA ASP A 206 21.51 1.01 10.85
C ASP A 206 20.18 0.55 11.45
N TYR A 207 19.04 1.07 10.98
CA TYR A 207 17.72 0.56 11.38
C TYR A 207 17.52 -0.91 11.03
N GLN A 208 18.01 -1.36 9.88
CA GLN A 208 17.91 -2.77 9.49
C GLN A 208 18.79 -3.67 10.36
N LYS A 209 19.96 -3.21 10.82
CA LYS A 209 20.80 -3.94 11.77
C LYS A 209 20.10 -4.09 13.12
N GLU A 210 19.60 -2.99 13.70
CA GLU A 210 18.86 -3.01 14.96
C GLU A 210 17.64 -3.93 14.89
N LEU A 211 16.89 -3.88 13.77
CA LEU A 211 15.76 -4.76 13.54
C LEU A 211 16.19 -6.24 13.52
N LEU A 212 17.29 -6.56 12.85
CA LEU A 212 17.81 -7.93 12.77
C LEU A 212 18.28 -8.45 14.13
N GLU A 213 18.90 -7.60 14.95
CA GLU A 213 19.26 -7.93 16.33
C GLU A 213 18.02 -8.25 17.17
N THR A 214 16.96 -7.44 17.07
CA THR A 214 15.70 -7.69 17.79
C THR A 214 14.99 -8.97 17.33
N LEU A 215 15.03 -9.26 16.03
CA LEU A 215 14.50 -10.50 15.48
C LEU A 215 15.27 -11.71 16.03
N GLY A 216 16.61 -11.63 16.07
CA GLY A 216 17.44 -12.68 16.65
C GLY A 216 17.13 -12.95 18.12
N MET A 217 16.89 -11.90 18.92
CA MET A 217 16.46 -12.05 20.31
C MET A 217 15.09 -12.75 20.43
N MET A 218 14.12 -12.38 19.57
CA MET A 218 12.81 -13.04 19.55
C MET A 218 12.91 -14.51 19.13
N ASP A 219 13.72 -14.83 18.13
CA ASP A 219 13.93 -16.21 17.68
C ASP A 219 14.55 -17.06 18.79
N MET A 220 15.49 -16.51 19.57
CA MET A 220 16.02 -17.18 20.76
C MET A 220 14.91 -17.45 21.79
N LEU A 221 14.03 -16.48 22.06
CA LEU A 221 12.91 -16.68 22.99
C LEU A 221 11.94 -17.77 22.49
N PHE A 222 11.58 -17.78 21.21
CA PHE A 222 10.72 -18.82 20.65
C PHE A 222 11.41 -20.20 20.66
N ALA A 223 12.70 -20.27 20.37
CA ALA A 223 13.48 -21.51 20.45
C ALA A 223 13.57 -22.04 21.89
N THR A 224 13.66 -21.17 22.90
CA THR A 224 13.65 -21.61 24.30
C THR A 224 12.27 -22.05 24.79
N MET A 225 11.19 -21.38 24.35
CA MET A 225 9.81 -21.78 24.69
C MET A 225 9.44 -23.15 24.13
N THR A 226 9.77 -23.43 22.86
CA THR A 226 9.53 -24.73 22.23
C THR A 226 10.34 -25.87 22.85
N ARG A 227 11.52 -25.57 23.40
CA ARG A 227 12.31 -26.54 24.20
C ARG A 227 11.62 -26.91 25.53
N LYS A 228 10.90 -25.98 26.16
CA LYS A 228 10.20 -26.23 27.43
C LYS A 228 9.03 -27.20 27.25
N ASP A 229 8.32 -27.11 26.13
CA ASP A 229 7.23 -28.04 25.80
C ASP A 229 7.76 -29.46 25.49
N SER A 230 8.97 -29.58 24.95
CA SER A 230 9.58 -30.90 24.70
C SER A 230 10.20 -31.52 25.97
N THR A 231 10.70 -30.71 26.90
CA THR A 231 11.18 -31.20 28.20
C THR A 231 10.06 -31.58 29.17
N SER A 232 8.92 -30.88 29.15
CA SER A 232 7.74 -31.27 29.94
C SER A 232 7.15 -32.60 29.46
N VAL A 233 7.15 -32.86 28.15
CA VAL A 233 6.72 -34.16 27.58
C VAL A 233 7.69 -35.30 27.95
N LEU A 234 9.01 -35.03 28.02
CA LEU A 234 10.01 -36.01 28.44
C LEU A 234 9.98 -36.29 29.95
N GLN A 235 9.69 -35.29 30.79
CA GLN A 235 9.55 -35.48 32.25
C GLN A 235 8.31 -36.30 32.61
N LEU A 236 7.20 -36.13 31.89
CA LEU A 236 6.01 -36.98 32.04
C LEU A 236 6.25 -38.43 31.61
N ALA A 237 7.18 -38.69 30.70
CA ALA A 237 7.54 -40.04 30.25
C ALA A 237 8.48 -40.77 31.24
N SER A 238 9.30 -40.04 32.02
CA SER A 238 10.23 -40.63 32.99
C SER A 238 9.61 -40.99 34.34
N ASP A 239 8.49 -40.37 34.74
CA ASP A 239 7.79 -40.65 36.01
C ASP A 239 6.88 -41.92 35.95
N GLY A 240 6.88 -42.64 34.82
CA GLY A 240 5.98 -43.77 34.55
C GLY A 240 6.51 -45.19 34.79
N LEU A 241 7.67 -45.40 35.42
CA LEU A 241 8.17 -46.76 35.73
C LEU A 241 8.31 -47.03 37.25
N PRO A 242 7.34 -47.72 37.89
CA PRO A 242 7.54 -48.27 39.22
C PRO A 242 8.38 -49.55 39.15
N GLY A 243 9.35 -49.67 40.06
CA GLY A 243 10.31 -50.77 40.13
C GLY A 243 9.65 -52.14 40.31
N SER A 244 10.01 -53.07 39.43
CA SER A 244 9.81 -54.51 39.63
C SER A 244 10.91 -55.04 40.56
N GLN A 245 10.60 -55.21 41.85
CA GLN A 245 11.40 -56.09 42.71
C GLN A 245 10.85 -57.51 42.62
N ARG A 246 11.68 -58.37 42.00
CA ARG A 246 11.57 -59.81 41.89
C ARG A 246 11.34 -60.46 43.26
N ARG A 247 10.33 -61.33 43.34
CA ARG A 247 10.32 -62.49 44.25
C ARG A 247 11.36 -63.48 43.74
N GLU A 248 12.25 -63.96 44.60
CA GLU A 248 12.81 -65.30 44.52
C GLU A 248 13.51 -65.67 45.84
N SER A 249 13.11 -66.84 46.37
CA SER A 249 13.69 -67.66 47.44
C SER A 249 13.54 -67.20 48.89
#